data_AF-A0A379B683-F1
#
_entry.id   AF-A0A379B683-F1
#
_cell.length_a   1.000
_cell.length_b   1.000
_cell.length_c   1.000
_cell.angle_alpha   90.00
_cell.angle_beta   90.00
_cell.angle_gamma   90.00
#
_symmetry.space_group_name_H-M   'P 1'
#
loop_
_entity.id
_entity.type
_entity.pdbx_description
1 polymer ?
#
loop_
_entity_poly.entity_id
_entity_poly.type
_entity_poly.pdbx_seq_one_letter_code
_entity_poly.pdbx_strand_id
1 'polypeptide(L)'
;MHSQYWTGKMVANVLGISERTVKDWVAGKRFPNGIDLMNLMTLSPQVREFIWDSTKSENDHIDKQIMKAVCRDFLEDVIERL
;
A
#
# COMPACT_ATOMS: atom_id res chain seq x y z
N MET A 1 13.41 15.55 9.81
CA MET A 1 13.14 14.25 10.49
C MET A 1 13.79 13.17 9.66
N HIS A 2 14.79 12.46 10.18
CA HIS A 2 15.37 11.32 9.47
C HIS A 2 14.29 10.26 9.25
N SER A 3 14.08 9.87 7.99
CA SER A 3 13.19 8.78 7.62
C SER A 3 13.59 7.54 8.41
N GLN A 4 12.73 7.10 9.32
CA GLN A 4 12.95 5.88 10.07
C GLN A 4 13.11 4.73 9.07
N TYR A 5 14.24 4.05 9.09
CA TYR A 5 14.50 2.94 8.16
C TYR A 5 13.54 1.79 8.48
N TRP A 6 12.66 1.48 7.53
CA TRP A 6 11.76 0.34 7.64
C TRP A 6 12.45 -0.92 7.16
N THR A 7 12.60 -1.89 8.06
CA THR A 7 13.07 -3.23 7.66
C THR A 7 11.91 -4.09 7.18
N GLY A 8 12.19 -5.10 6.34
CA GLY A 8 11.16 -6.05 5.89
C GLY A 8 10.42 -6.74 7.05
N LYS A 9 11.12 -6.98 8.17
CA LYS A 9 10.53 -7.53 9.39
C LYS A 9 9.53 -6.58 10.07
N MET A 10 9.83 -5.27 10.09
CA MET A 10 8.91 -4.26 10.63
C MET A 10 7.65 -4.14 9.78
N VAL A 11 7.83 -4.08 8.46
CA VAL A 11 6.71 -4.07 7.50
C VAL A 11 5.84 -5.31 7.69
N ALA A 12 6.45 -6.49 7.77
CA ALA A 12 5.74 -7.75 7.97
C ALA A 12 4.95 -7.78 9.28
N ASN A 13 5.54 -7.31 10.38
CA ASN A 13 4.86 -7.22 11.68
C ASN A 13 3.66 -6.28 11.65
N VAL A 14 3.80 -5.09 11.05
CA VAL A 14 2.70 -4.12 11.00
C VAL A 14 1.54 -4.62 10.12
N LEU A 15 1.87 -5.30 9.03
CA LEU A 15 0.87 -5.85 8.10
C LEU A 15 0.31 -7.21 8.54
N GLY A 16 0.87 -7.84 9.58
CA GLY A 16 0.44 -9.17 10.05
C GLY A 16 0.75 -10.30 9.06
N ILE A 17 1.80 -10.15 8.24
CA ILE A 17 2.20 -11.12 7.21
C ILE A 17 3.60 -11.67 7.48
N SER A 18 4.02 -12.67 6.69
CA SER A 18 5.38 -13.21 6.80
C SER A 18 6.43 -12.24 6.23
N GLU A 19 7.61 -12.17 6.87
CA GLU A 19 8.77 -11.42 6.35
C GLU A 19 9.18 -11.91 4.95
N ARG A 20 8.98 -13.21 4.67
CA ARG A 20 9.23 -13.79 3.35
C ARG A 20 8.36 -13.15 2.28
N THR A 21 7.07 -12.92 2.57
CA THR A 21 6.15 -12.26 1.64
C THR A 21 6.67 -10.88 1.25
N VAL A 22 7.12 -10.08 2.23
CA VAL A 22 7.70 -8.75 1.97
C VAL A 22 8.98 -8.85 1.15
N LYS A 23 9.87 -9.81 1.45
CA LYS A 23 11.08 -10.04 0.66
C LYS A 23 10.77 -10.43 -0.79
N ASP A 24 9.75 -11.25 -1.01
CA ASP A 24 9.34 -11.67 -2.35
C ASP A 24 8.74 -10.50 -3.14
N TRP A 25 8.06 -9.54 -2.49
CA TRP A 25 7.63 -8.29 -3.11
C TRP A 25 8.81 -7.43 -3.53
N VAL A 26 9.73 -7.17 -2.61
CA VAL A 26 10.92 -6.33 -2.87
C VAL A 26 11.80 -6.95 -3.96
N ALA A 27 11.86 -8.28 -4.05
CA ALA A 27 12.58 -8.99 -5.10
C ALA A 27 11.81 -9.10 -6.43
N GLY A 28 10.60 -8.54 -6.53
CA GLY A 28 9.74 -8.63 -7.72
C GLY A 28 9.27 -10.05 -8.06
N LYS A 29 9.38 -11.00 -7.13
CA LYS A 29 8.99 -12.41 -7.34
C LYS A 29 7.49 -12.62 -7.20
N ARG A 30 6.83 -11.73 -6.46
CA ARG A 30 5.41 -11.79 -6.15
C ARG A 30 4.86 -10.37 -6.07
N PHE A 31 3.62 -10.19 -6.50
CA PHE A 31 2.89 -8.95 -6.31
C PHE A 31 2.04 -9.00 -5.03
N PRO A 32 1.87 -7.86 -4.33
CA PRO A 32 0.88 -7.73 -3.27
C PRO A 32 -0.52 -7.98 -3.86
N ASN A 33 -1.37 -8.75 -3.18
CA ASN A 33 -2.77 -8.89 -3.60
C ASN A 33 -3.61 -7.68 -3.14
N GLY A 34 -4.89 -7.64 -3.49
CA GLY A 34 -5.78 -6.52 -3.11
C GLY A 34 -5.86 -6.24 -1.60
N ILE A 35 -5.83 -7.26 -0.75
CA ILE A 35 -5.83 -7.08 0.72
C ILE A 35 -4.48 -6.53 1.19
N ASP A 36 -3.38 -7.05 0.64
CA ASP A 36 -2.03 -6.58 0.94
C ASP A 36 -1.87 -5.09 0.57
N LEU A 37 -2.38 -4.69 -0.60
CA LEU A 37 -2.40 -3.30 -1.06
C LEU A 37 -3.19 -2.41 -0.09
N MET A 38 -4.37 -2.83 0.35
CA MET A 38 -5.16 -2.10 1.34
C MET A 38 -4.43 -1.96 2.69
N ASN A 39 -3.74 -3.02 3.12
CA ASN A 39 -2.95 -2.97 4.36
C ASN A 39 -1.72 -2.06 4.22
N LEU A 40 -1.07 -2.03 3.04
CA LEU A 40 0.05 -1.13 2.76
C LEU A 40 -0.33 0.34 2.95
N MET A 41 -1.61 0.71 2.72
CA MET A 41 -2.14 2.07 2.92
C MET A 41 -2.02 2.60 4.36
N THR A 42 -1.83 1.69 5.32
CA THR A 42 -1.64 2.03 6.74
C THR A 42 -0.20 2.47 7.05
N LEU A 43 0.77 2.12 6.18
CA LEU A 43 2.18 2.46 6.35
C LEU A 43 2.49 3.89 5.87
N SER A 44 3.70 4.36 6.17
CA SER A 44 4.19 5.66 5.68
C SER A 44 4.31 5.67 4.14
N PRO A 45 4.06 6.83 3.47
CA PRO A 45 4.11 6.93 2.01
C PRO A 45 5.39 6.37 1.38
N GLN A 46 6.55 6.63 1.99
CA GLN A 46 7.85 6.18 1.48
C GLN A 46 7.98 4.65 1.41
N VAL A 47 7.32 3.92 2.32
CA VAL A 47 7.34 2.45 2.33
C VAL A 47 6.44 1.90 1.23
N ARG A 48 5.29 2.56 1.00
CA ARG A 48 4.38 2.15 -0.07
C ARG A 48 5.03 2.38 -1.43
N GLU A 49 5.58 3.57 -1.67
CA GLU A 49 6.34 3.91 -2.89
C GLU A 49 7.45 2.90 -3.14
N PHE A 50 8.28 2.60 -2.13
CA PHE A 50 9.36 1.62 -2.27
C PHE A 50 8.86 0.24 -2.71
N ILE A 51 7.76 -0.26 -2.14
CA ILE A 51 7.21 -1.58 -2.50
C ILE A 51 6.58 -1.55 -3.89
N TRP A 52 5.87 -0.47 -4.25
CA TRP A 52 5.28 -0.31 -5.58
C TRP A 52 6.33 -0.19 -6.68
N ASP A 53 7.40 0.58 -6.45
CA ASP A 53 8.54 0.71 -7.35
C ASP A 53 9.27 -0.62 -7.53
N SER A 54 9.53 -1.33 -6.42
CA SER A 54 10.23 -2.62 -6.44
C SER A 54 9.46 -3.70 -7.20
N THR A 55 8.13 -3.62 -7.16
CA THR A 55 7.25 -4.56 -7.86
C THR A 55 6.94 -4.12 -9.29
N LYS A 56 7.32 -2.90 -9.71
CA LYS A 56 6.90 -2.28 -10.97
C LYS A 56 5.38 -2.24 -11.11
N SER A 57 4.69 -2.04 -9.98
CA SER A 57 3.25 -2.03 -9.85
C SER A 57 2.61 -0.72 -10.34
N GLU A 58 3.22 -0.03 -11.31
CA GLU A 58 2.79 1.28 -11.80
C GLU A 58 1.32 1.27 -12.27
N ASN A 59 0.85 0.13 -12.79
CA ASN A 59 -0.53 -0.07 -13.24
C ASN A 59 -1.54 -0.34 -12.10
N ASP A 60 -1.08 -0.75 -10.91
CA ASP A 60 -1.91 -1.04 -9.73
C ASP A 60 -1.64 -0.04 -8.58
N HIS A 61 -1.09 1.13 -8.92
CA HIS A 61 -0.68 2.16 -7.98
C HIS A 61 -1.92 2.90 -7.42
N ILE A 62 -2.61 2.24 -6.49
CA ILE A 62 -3.73 2.82 -5.76
C ILE A 62 -3.18 3.46 -4.48
N ASP A 63 -2.86 4.76 -4.55
CA ASP A 63 -2.43 5.52 -3.38
C ASP A 63 -3.60 5.98 -2.50
N LYS A 64 -3.29 6.37 -1.26
CA LYS A 64 -4.20 6.78 -0.19
C LYS A 64 -4.93 8.06 -0.59
N GLN A 65 -4.29 8.91 -1.37
CA GLN A 65 -4.93 10.08 -1.99
C GLN A 65 -6.01 9.64 -2.98
N ILE A 66 -5.72 8.66 -3.83
CA ILE A 66 -6.67 8.10 -4.80
C ILE A 66 -7.83 7.43 -4.07
N MET A 67 -7.57 6.60 -3.06
CA MET A 67 -8.65 6.00 -2.27
C MET A 67 -9.46 7.03 -1.49
N LYS A 68 -8.84 8.09 -0.98
CA LYS A 68 -9.58 9.20 -0.36
C LYS A 68 -10.44 9.94 -1.37
N ALA A 69 -9.97 10.14 -2.59
CA ALA A 69 -10.74 10.75 -3.67
C ALA A 69 -11.92 9.83 -4.04
N VAL A 70 -11.67 8.55 -4.32
CA VAL A 70 -12.70 7.57 -4.64
C VAL A 70 -13.76 7.46 -3.53
N CYS A 71 -13.34 7.38 -2.27
CA CYS A 71 -14.28 7.34 -1.15
C CYS A 71 -15.06 8.65 -1.00
N ARG A 72 -14.44 9.80 -1.26
CA ARG A 72 -15.12 11.10 -1.22
C ARG A 72 -16.16 11.18 -2.34
N ASP A 73 -15.76 10.91 -3.58
CA ASP A 73 -16.63 10.93 -4.74
C ASP A 73 -17.82 9.98 -4.55
N PHE A 74 -17.57 8.78 -4.02
CA PHE A 74 -18.63 7.83 -3.70
C PHE A 74 -19.60 8.36 -2.63
N LEU A 75 -19.09 8.97 -1.56
CA LEU A 75 -19.93 9.53 -0.50
C LEU A 75 -20.71 10.75 -0.98
N GLU A 76 -20.11 11.61 -1.80
CA GLU A 76 -20.78 12.77 -2.41
C GLU A 76 -21.90 12.31 -3.36
N ASP A 77 -21.67 11.32 -4.23
CA ASP A 77 -22.70 10.77 -5.13
C ASP A 77 -23.84 10.07 -4.36
N VAL A 78 -23.57 9.46 -3.21
CA VAL A 78 -24.60 8.90 -2.32
C VAL A 78 -25.42 10.01 -1.64
N ILE A 79 -24.79 11.11 -1.24
CA ILE A 79 -25.46 12.26 -0.62
C ILE A 79 -26.32 13.01 -1.64
N GLU A 80 -25.85 13.21 -2.87
CA GLU A 80 -26.60 13.92 -3.92
C GLU A 80 -27.84 13.14 -4.42
N ARG A 81 -27.89 11.83 -4.18
CA ARG A 81 -29.02 10.96 -4.55
C ARG A 81 -30.06 10.78 -3.44
N LEU A 82 -29.86 11.35 -2.25
CA LEU A 82 -30.80 11.38 -1.12
C LEU A 82 -31.66 12.65 -1.15
#